data_AF-A0A961TKE6-F1
#
_entry.id   AF-A0A961TKE6-F1
#
_cell.length_a   1.000
_cell.length_b   1.000
_cell.length_c   1.000
_cell.angle_alpha   90.00
_cell.angle_beta   90.00
_cell.angle_gamma   90.00
#
_symmetry.space_group_name_H-M   'P 1'
#
loop_
_entity.id
_entity.type
_entity.pdbx_description
1 polymer ?
#
loop_
_entity_poly.entity_id
_entity_poly.type
_entity_poly.pdbx_seq_one_letter_code
_entity_poly.pdbx_strand_id
1 'polypeptide(L)'
;TFNEENEVARKQAALGYKGQIRAEAGHLVFRLDDKDGKSVFLEKVEVSIGRPAYEKLDRTILLDHAGRGIYRAGVDLEPGVWQAELRATLPDGSNWRMKDRLMVKPSTEPQK
;
A
#
# COMPACT_ATOMS: atom_id res chain seq x y z
N THR A 1 -21.28 -15.52 -19.90
CA THR A 1 -20.16 -15.31 -20.85
C THR A 1 -18.93 -15.04 -20.01
N PHE A 2 -17.90 -15.87 -20.10
CA PHE A 2 -16.84 -16.03 -19.08
C PHE A 2 -15.59 -15.15 -19.32
N ASN A 3 -15.71 -14.10 -20.14
CA ASN A 3 -14.56 -13.37 -20.71
C ASN A 3 -14.33 -11.96 -20.14
N GLU A 4 -15.24 -11.39 -19.35
CA GLU A 4 -15.14 -9.97 -18.98
C GLU A 4 -14.28 -9.70 -17.72
N GLU A 5 -14.17 -10.64 -16.78
CA GLU A 5 -13.39 -10.45 -15.55
C GLU A 5 -11.86 -10.53 -15.77
N ASN A 6 -11.43 -11.18 -16.84
CA ASN A 6 -10.01 -11.48 -17.08
C ASN A 6 -9.27 -10.38 -17.86
N GLU A 7 -9.98 -9.45 -18.51
CA GLU A 7 -9.36 -8.33 -19.23
C GLU A 7 -8.96 -7.17 -18.31
N VAL A 8 -9.73 -6.91 -17.26
CA VAL A 8 -9.43 -5.84 -16.29
C VAL A 8 -8.15 -6.14 -15.51
N ALA A 9 -7.99 -7.40 -15.05
CA ALA A 9 -6.77 -7.84 -14.37
C ALA A 9 -5.53 -7.80 -15.27
N ARG A 10 -5.67 -8.10 -16.58
CA ARG A 10 -4.55 -8.05 -17.53
C ARG A 10 -4.14 -6.64 -17.92
N LYS A 11 -5.09 -5.71 -18.10
CA LYS A 11 -4.76 -4.29 -18.34
C LYS A 11 -4.02 -3.66 -17.15
N GLN A 12 -4.35 -4.08 -15.92
CA GLN A 12 -3.69 -3.60 -14.70
C GLN A 12 -2.28 -4.17 -14.50
N ALA A 13 -2.02 -5.42 -14.89
CA ALA A 13 -0.67 -6.00 -14.91
C ALA A 13 0.20 -5.49 -16.07
N ALA A 14 -0.42 -5.05 -17.19
CA ALA A 14 0.27 -4.63 -18.41
C ALA A 14 0.87 -3.21 -18.39
N LEU A 15 0.60 -2.40 -17.36
CA LEU A 15 1.13 -1.02 -17.28
C LEU A 15 2.53 -0.94 -16.63
N GLY A 16 3.01 -2.03 -16.02
CA GLY A 16 4.34 -2.09 -15.40
C GLY A 16 4.45 -1.25 -14.12
N TYR A 17 3.33 -0.98 -13.45
CA TYR A 17 3.32 -0.28 -12.18
C TYR A 17 4.06 -1.07 -11.10
N LYS A 18 4.90 -0.36 -10.33
CA LYS A 18 5.68 -0.88 -9.21
C LYS A 18 5.25 -0.17 -7.94
N GLY A 19 4.45 -0.85 -7.13
CA GLY A 19 4.10 -0.37 -5.81
C GLY A 19 5.15 -0.79 -4.79
N GLN A 20 5.47 0.09 -3.85
CA GLN A 20 6.32 -0.20 -2.71
C GLN A 20 5.66 0.33 -1.44
N ILE A 21 5.43 -0.55 -0.47
CA ILE A 21 4.93 -0.18 0.86
C ILE A 21 5.95 -0.58 1.93
N ARG A 22 6.16 0.30 2.91
CA ARG A 22 7.06 0.06 4.05
C ARG A 22 6.44 0.62 5.32
N ALA A 23 6.74 -0.03 6.44
CA ALA A 23 6.47 0.50 7.77
C ALA A 23 7.79 0.95 8.39
N GLU A 24 7.93 2.25 8.66
CA GLU A 24 9.16 2.83 9.24
C GLU A 24 8.82 3.98 10.18
N ALA A 25 9.55 4.08 11.30
CA ALA A 25 9.41 5.18 12.27
C ALA A 25 7.96 5.54 12.65
N GLY A 26 7.09 4.53 12.86
CA GLY A 26 5.68 4.75 13.20
C GLY A 26 4.83 5.28 12.04
N HIS A 27 5.27 5.11 10.79
CA HIS A 27 4.54 5.52 9.60
C HIS A 27 4.43 4.36 8.61
N LEU A 28 3.29 4.28 7.93
CA LEU A 28 3.20 3.58 6.66
C LEU A 28 3.59 4.55 5.55
N VAL A 29 4.48 4.13 4.68
CA VAL A 29 4.93 4.88 3.52
C VAL A 29 4.67 4.05 2.28
N PHE A 30 3.99 4.64 1.31
CA PHE A 30 3.67 4.02 0.05
C PHE A 30 4.04 4.91 -1.14
N ARG A 31 4.46 4.28 -2.23
CA ARG A 31 4.70 4.90 -3.52
C ARG A 31 4.30 3.95 -4.63
N LEU A 32 3.69 4.51 -5.67
CA LEU A 32 3.42 3.80 -6.93
C LEU A 32 4.20 4.48 -8.05
N ASP A 33 5.05 3.73 -8.72
CA ASP A 33 5.78 4.18 -9.90
C ASP A 33 5.28 3.45 -11.16
N ASP A 34 5.32 4.11 -12.31
CA ASP A 34 5.09 3.48 -13.61
C ASP A 34 6.31 2.68 -14.10
N LYS A 35 6.18 2.06 -15.27
CA LYS A 35 7.26 1.30 -15.91
C LYS A 35 8.52 2.13 -16.16
N ASP A 36 8.38 3.44 -16.32
CA ASP A 36 9.44 4.40 -16.62
C ASP A 36 10.02 5.02 -15.32
N GLY A 37 9.53 4.59 -14.14
CA GLY A 37 9.99 5.05 -12.83
C GLY A 37 9.38 6.39 -12.40
N LYS A 38 8.34 6.88 -13.06
CA LYS A 38 7.64 8.10 -12.67
C LYS A 38 6.57 7.81 -11.64
N SER A 39 6.46 8.68 -10.65
CA SER A 39 5.37 8.59 -9.67
C SER A 39 4.02 8.75 -10.32
N VAL A 40 3.13 7.82 -9.99
CA VAL A 40 1.72 7.88 -10.38
C VAL A 40 0.95 8.63 -9.31
N PHE A 41 0.18 9.63 -9.71
CA PHE A 41 -0.77 10.27 -8.82
C PHE A 41 -1.97 9.36 -8.58
N LEU A 42 -2.38 9.28 -7.33
CA LEU A 42 -3.49 8.48 -6.83
C LEU A 42 -4.47 9.41 -6.11
N GLU A 43 -5.75 9.24 -6.44
CA GLU A 43 -6.87 9.99 -5.84
C GLU A 43 -7.10 9.55 -4.39
N LYS A 44 -6.96 8.24 -4.14
CA LYS A 44 -7.17 7.65 -2.81
C LYS A 44 -6.22 6.49 -2.60
N VAL A 45 -5.68 6.37 -1.39
CA VAL A 45 -4.87 5.23 -0.98
C VAL A 45 -5.35 4.75 0.39
N GLU A 46 -5.83 3.51 0.43
CA GLU A 46 -6.31 2.83 1.63
C GLU A 46 -5.47 1.58 1.89
N VAL A 47 -5.03 1.39 3.13
CA VAL A 47 -4.30 0.20 3.55
C VAL A 47 -5.08 -0.49 4.66
N SER A 48 -5.51 -1.71 4.39
CA SER A 48 -6.00 -2.62 5.42
C SER A 48 -4.82 -3.41 5.97
N ILE A 49 -4.53 -3.26 7.26
CA ILE A 49 -3.41 -3.93 7.92
C ILE A 49 -3.91 -4.80 9.08
N GLY A 50 -3.44 -6.04 9.13
CA GLY A 50 -3.86 -7.03 10.12
C GLY A 50 -2.75 -8.04 10.43
N ARG A 51 -2.90 -8.78 11.53
CA ARG A 51 -1.98 -9.89 11.85
C ARG A 51 -2.38 -11.12 11.01
N PRO A 52 -1.42 -11.85 10.41
CA PRO A 52 -1.73 -12.97 9.50
C PRO A 52 -2.62 -14.08 10.06
N ALA A 53 -2.67 -14.23 11.40
CA ALA A 53 -3.43 -15.26 12.10
C ALA A 53 -4.80 -14.79 12.63
N TYR A 54 -5.15 -13.51 12.49
CA TYR A 54 -6.37 -12.94 13.05
C TYR A 54 -7.05 -11.99 12.06
N GLU A 55 -8.00 -12.52 11.27
CA GLU A 55 -8.83 -11.73 10.33
C GLU A 55 -9.70 -10.65 11.01
N LYS A 56 -9.85 -10.68 12.36
CA LYS A 56 -10.75 -9.80 13.10
C LYS A 56 -10.15 -8.46 13.54
N LEU A 57 -8.89 -8.16 13.22
CA LEU A 57 -8.20 -6.93 13.64
C LEU A 57 -7.66 -6.12 12.46
N ASP A 58 -8.27 -6.27 11.29
CA ASP A 58 -7.90 -5.49 10.12
C ASP A 58 -8.24 -4.01 10.34
N ARG A 59 -7.21 -3.18 10.50
CA ARG A 59 -7.33 -1.73 10.59
C ARG A 59 -7.23 -1.14 9.19
N THR A 60 -8.21 -0.32 8.81
CA THR A 60 -8.13 0.46 7.56
C THR A 60 -7.54 1.83 7.83
N ILE A 61 -6.50 2.16 7.09
CA ILE A 61 -5.68 3.36 7.26
C ILE A 61 -5.69 4.11 5.94
N LEU A 62 -6.10 5.38 5.96
CA LEU A 62 -6.04 6.25 4.80
C LEU A 62 -4.66 6.91 4.76
N LEU A 63 -3.99 6.87 3.60
CA LEU A 63 -2.68 7.50 3.43
C LEU A 63 -2.86 8.85 2.75
N ASP A 64 -2.28 9.87 3.36
CA ASP A 64 -2.28 11.23 2.83
C ASP A 64 -1.12 11.42 1.86
N HIS A 65 -1.35 12.19 0.79
CA HIS A 65 -0.29 12.55 -0.14
C HIS A 65 0.71 13.50 0.54
N ALA A 66 1.94 13.02 0.76
CA ALA A 66 3.05 13.75 1.36
C ALA A 66 3.89 14.54 0.33
N GLY A 67 3.52 14.50 -0.95
CA GLY A 67 4.25 15.12 -2.05
C GLY A 67 5.18 14.16 -2.78
N ARG A 68 5.57 14.54 -4.01
CA ARG A 68 6.47 13.75 -4.88
C ARG A 68 5.99 12.29 -5.11
N GLY A 69 4.68 12.06 -5.08
CA GLY A 69 4.09 10.73 -5.26
C GLY A 69 4.27 9.79 -4.06
N ILE A 70 4.62 10.34 -2.89
CA ILE A 70 4.71 9.60 -1.64
C ILE A 70 3.40 9.78 -0.88
N TYR A 71 2.88 8.68 -0.37
CA TYR A 71 1.68 8.61 0.45
C TYR A 71 2.08 8.11 1.83
N ARG A 72 1.65 8.77 2.90
CA ARG A 72 2.00 8.36 4.26
C ARG A 72 0.86 8.54 5.26
N ALA A 73 0.86 7.68 6.27
CA ALA A 73 0.00 7.82 7.44
C ALA A 73 0.78 7.46 8.69
N GLY A 74 0.54 8.20 9.77
CA GLY A 74 1.02 7.81 11.10
C GLY A 74 0.26 6.59 11.58
N VAL A 75 0.97 5.57 12.05
CA VAL A 75 0.41 4.30 12.51
C VAL A 75 1.06 3.86 13.81
N ASP A 76 0.24 3.37 14.73
CA ASP A 76 0.72 2.72 15.94
C ASP A 76 0.60 1.20 15.75
N LEU A 77 1.69 0.62 15.24
CA LEU A 77 1.82 -0.82 15.00
C LEU A 77 2.89 -1.37 15.92
N GLU A 78 2.53 -2.42 16.65
CA GLU A 78 3.50 -3.16 17.46
C GLU A 78 4.56 -3.82 16.56
N PRO A 79 5.79 -4.02 17.08
CA PRO A 79 6.80 -4.78 16.38
C PRO A 79 6.32 -6.19 15.98
N GLY A 80 6.70 -6.64 14.80
CA GLY A 80 6.40 -7.97 14.29
C GLY A 80 5.96 -7.99 12.83
N VAL A 81 5.37 -9.12 12.45
CA VAL A 81 4.91 -9.38 11.08
C VAL A 81 3.45 -8.97 10.94
N TRP A 82 3.19 -8.15 9.93
CA TRP A 82 1.87 -7.66 9.55
C TRP A 82 1.59 -7.97 8.08
N GLN A 83 0.32 -8.23 7.76
CA GLN A 83 -0.18 -8.34 6.39
C GLN A 83 -0.81 -7.00 6.02
N ALA A 84 -0.36 -6.39 4.92
CA ALA A 84 -0.93 -5.17 4.39
C ALA A 84 -1.60 -5.43 3.04
N GLU A 85 -2.89 -5.13 2.95
CA GLU A 85 -3.63 -5.05 1.69
C GLU A 85 -3.85 -3.59 1.34
N LEU A 86 -3.21 -3.13 0.28
CA LEU A 86 -3.35 -1.78 -0.23
C LEU A 86 -4.38 -1.74 -1.37
N ARG A 87 -5.22 -0.71 -1.35
CA ARG A 87 -6.18 -0.36 -2.40
C ARG A 87 -5.93 1.10 -2.77
N ALA A 88 -5.60 1.34 -4.03
CA ALA A 88 -5.43 2.67 -4.58
C ALA A 88 -6.46 2.94 -5.67
N THR A 89 -6.95 4.17 -5.72
CA THR A 89 -7.80 4.67 -6.81
C THR A 89 -6.96 5.56 -7.71
N LEU A 90 -6.86 5.17 -8.98
CA LEU A 90 -6.18 5.91 -10.03
C LEU A 90 -7.04 7.10 -10.50
N PRO A 91 -6.46 8.10 -11.19
CA PRO A 91 -7.19 9.29 -11.65
C PRO A 91 -8.30 9.00 -12.68
N ASP A 92 -8.22 7.86 -13.36
CA ASP A 92 -9.25 7.36 -14.28
C ASP A 92 -10.40 6.63 -13.55
N GLY A 93 -10.36 6.57 -12.21
CA GLY A 93 -11.32 5.84 -11.38
C GLY A 93 -11.03 4.34 -11.26
N SER A 94 -9.99 3.83 -11.92
CA SER A 94 -9.60 2.42 -11.84
C SER A 94 -9.05 2.08 -10.46
N ASN A 95 -9.39 0.91 -9.94
CA ASN A 95 -8.86 0.42 -8.66
C ASN A 95 -7.63 -0.45 -8.88
N TRP A 96 -6.53 -0.10 -8.22
CA TRP A 96 -5.31 -0.88 -8.15
C TRP A 96 -5.15 -1.50 -6.76
N ARG A 97 -4.67 -2.74 -6.68
CA ARG A 97 -4.53 -3.45 -5.39
C ARG A 97 -3.19 -4.15 -5.30
N MET A 98 -2.64 -4.19 -4.10
CA MET A 98 -1.41 -4.91 -3.77
C MET A 98 -1.53 -5.54 -2.39
N LYS A 99 -0.92 -6.72 -2.22
CA LYS A 99 -0.76 -7.35 -0.92
C LYS A 99 0.72 -7.50 -0.66
N ASP A 100 1.17 -7.04 0.51
CA ASP A 100 2.55 -7.19 0.92
C ASP A 100 2.65 -7.54 2.41
N ARG A 101 3.76 -8.17 2.78
CA ARG A 101 4.07 -8.49 4.17
C ARG A 101 5.00 -7.41 4.72
N LEU A 102 4.54 -6.72 5.76
CA LEU A 102 5.32 -5.73 6.46
C LEU A 102 6.01 -6.34 7.67
N MET A 103 7.29 -6.02 7.83
CA MET A 103 8.05 -6.28 9.06
C MET A 103 8.22 -4.96 9.80
N VAL A 104 7.44 -4.76 10.86
CA VAL A 104 7.61 -3.62 11.76
C VAL A 104 8.73 -3.98 12.72
N LYS A 105 9.87 -3.31 12.61
CA LYS A 105 10.97 -3.48 13.56
C LYS A 105 10.65 -2.72 14.84
N PRO A 106 11.10 -3.20 16.02
CA PRO A 106 11.14 -2.35 17.19
C PRO A 106 11.97 -1.11 16.85
N SER A 107 11.44 0.07 17.20
CA SER A 107 12.17 1.32 17.02
C SER A 107 13.49 1.18 17.77
N THR A 108 14.57 0.91 17.05
CA THR A 108 15.90 0.81 17.63
C THR A 108 16.44 2.23 17.67
N GLU A 109 15.83 3.07 18.49
CA GLU A 109 16.40 4.36 18.83
C GLU A 109 17.04 4.20 20.22
N PRO A 110 18.38 4.17 20.32
CA PRO A 110 18.99 4.62 21.56
C PRO A 110 18.62 6.10 21.68
N GLN A 111 17.70 6.43 22.57
CA GLN A 111 17.59 7.80 23.07
C GLN A 111 18.97 8.17 23.63
N LYS A 112 19.70 9.02 22.93
CA LYS A 112 20.89 9.70 23.45
C LYS A 112 20.51 11.11 23.85
#